data_AF-A0A3B9PTB5-F1
#
_entry.id   AF-A0A3B9PTB5-F1
#
_cell.length_a   1.000
_cell.length_b   1.000
_cell.length_c   1.000
_cell.angle_alpha   90.00
_cell.angle_beta   90.00
_cell.angle_gamma   90.00
#
_symmetry.space_group_name_H-M   'P 1'
#
loop_
_entity.id
_entity.type
_entity.pdbx_description
1 polymer ?
#
loop_
_entity_poly.entity_id
_entity_poly.type
_entity_poly.pdbx_seq_one_letter_code
_entity_poly.pdbx_strand_id
1 'polypeptide(L)'
;LIQSSEAMDHLSLIRLATDFGYLPEKFRALADRMFIEVQPGHVQLSAGKPIEPSERDHLRAETLRKEFMRMPQLNLDAQVD
;
A
#
# COMPACT_ATOMS: atom_id res chain seq x y z
N LEU A 1 5.67 -11.27 -4.02
CA LEU A 1 6.66 -10.17 -3.96
C LEU A 1 6.05 -8.99 -4.68
N ILE A 2 6.46 -7.75 -4.39
CA ILE A 2 6.01 -6.58 -5.15
C ILE A 2 7.18 -5.59 -5.27
N GLN A 3 7.46 -5.13 -6.50
CA GLN A 3 8.51 -4.14 -6.72
C GLN A 3 8.06 -2.75 -6.24
N SER A 4 9.00 -1.83 -6.07
CA SER A 4 8.64 -0.46 -5.65
C SER A 4 7.76 0.24 -6.69
N SER A 5 8.07 0.12 -7.98
CA SER A 5 7.28 0.71 -9.08
C SER A 5 5.85 0.17 -9.10
N GLU A 6 5.70 -1.16 -9.07
CA GLU A 6 4.40 -1.83 -9.03
C GLU A 6 3.57 -1.41 -7.81
N ALA A 7 4.22 -1.27 -6.64
CA ALA A 7 3.57 -0.73 -5.45
C ALA A 7 3.09 0.72 -5.64
N MET A 8 3.89 1.58 -6.29
CA MET A 8 3.48 2.96 -6.59
C MET A 8 2.27 3.00 -7.52
N ASP A 9 2.23 2.16 -8.55
CA ASP A 9 1.13 2.11 -9.51
C ASP A 9 -0.18 1.71 -8.81
N HIS A 10 -0.14 0.68 -7.96
CA HIS A 10 -1.31 0.24 -7.20
C HIS A 10 -1.76 1.27 -6.15
N LEU A 11 -0.85 1.89 -5.42
CA LEU A 11 -1.17 2.95 -4.47
C LEU A 11 -1.80 4.16 -5.18
N SER A 12 -1.36 4.47 -6.40
CA SER A 12 -1.94 5.53 -7.22
C SER A 12 -3.38 5.20 -7.62
N LEU A 13 -3.68 3.95 -7.99
CA LEU A 13 -5.05 3.50 -8.27
C LEU A 13 -5.96 3.60 -7.05
N ILE A 14 -5.45 3.26 -5.86
CA ILE A 14 -6.23 3.37 -4.60
C ILE A 14 -6.55 4.84 -4.31
N ARG A 15 -5.58 5.74 -4.50
CA ARG A 15 -5.81 7.18 -4.33
C ARG A 15 -6.84 7.71 -5.32
N LEU A 16 -6.73 7.32 -6.59
CA LEU A 16 -7.69 7.68 -7.64
C LEU A 16 -9.11 7.16 -7.32
N ALA A 17 -9.23 5.90 -6.90
CA ALA A 17 -10.52 5.33 -6.51
C ALA A 17 -11.13 6.06 -5.31
N THR A 18 -10.29 6.54 -4.38
CA THR A 18 -10.74 7.38 -3.27
C THR A 18 -11.19 8.76 -3.77
N ASP A 19 -10.47 9.37 -4.71
CA ASP A 19 -10.84 10.66 -5.34
C ASP A 19 -12.20 10.59 -6.05
N PHE A 20 -12.53 9.45 -6.65
CA PHE A 20 -13.84 9.20 -7.28
C PHE A 20 -14.93 8.74 -6.31
N GLY A 21 -14.62 8.58 -5.02
CA GLY A 21 -15.60 8.16 -4.01
C GLY A 21 -15.90 6.66 -4.00
N TYR A 22 -15.18 5.84 -4.77
CA TYR A 22 -15.32 4.38 -4.74
C TYR A 22 -14.71 3.75 -3.48
N LEU A 23 -13.75 4.44 -2.84
CA LEU A 23 -13.16 4.02 -1.58
C LEU A 23 -13.39 5.07 -0.49
N PRO A 24 -13.59 4.65 0.78
CA PRO A 24 -13.69 5.57 1.91
C PRO A 24 -12.43 6.44 2.06
N GLU A 25 -12.59 7.69 2.50
CA GLU A 25 -11.50 8.68 2.59
C GLU A 25 -10.28 8.21 3.41
N LYS A 26 -10.48 7.34 4.42
CA LYS A 26 -9.38 6.72 5.19
C LYS A 26 -8.36 5.96 4.31
N PHE A 27 -8.75 5.48 3.13
CA PHE A 27 -7.84 4.83 2.19
C PHE A 27 -6.85 5.80 1.57
N ARG A 28 -7.17 7.10 1.46
CA ARG A 28 -6.23 8.15 1.03
C ARG A 28 -5.06 8.25 2.01
N ALA A 29 -5.36 8.40 3.30
CA ALA A 29 -4.33 8.51 4.35
C ALA A 29 -3.46 7.25 4.44
N LEU A 30 -4.06 6.07 4.25
CA LEU A 30 -3.30 4.83 4.16
C LEU A 30 -2.37 4.82 2.94
N ALA A 31 -2.87 5.18 1.75
CA ALA A 31 -2.06 5.22 0.53
C ALA A 31 -0.90 6.21 0.66
N ASP A 32 -1.15 7.43 1.17
CA ASP A 32 -0.15 8.46 1.42
C ASP A 32 0.98 7.99 2.34
N ARG A 33 0.63 7.29 3.42
CA ARG A 33 1.62 6.68 4.32
C ARG A 33 2.42 5.58 3.60
N MET A 34 1.74 4.71 2.87
CA MET A 34 2.39 3.61 2.14
C MET A 34 3.31 4.11 1.04
N PHE A 35 3.01 5.23 0.37
CA PHE A 35 3.91 5.86 -0.60
C PHE A 35 5.30 6.16 -0.03
N ILE A 36 5.40 6.41 1.28
CA ILE A 36 6.65 6.68 1.97
C ILE A 36 7.27 5.38 2.49
N GLU A 37 6.50 4.60 3.27
CA GLU A 37 7.03 3.45 4.01
C GLU A 37 7.50 2.30 3.10
N VAL A 38 6.93 2.18 1.90
CA VAL A 38 7.29 1.12 0.95
C VAL A 38 8.45 1.49 0.02
N GLN A 39 9.00 2.70 0.13
CA GLN A 39 10.16 3.10 -0.65
C GLN A 39 11.37 2.21 -0.33
N PRO A 40 12.26 1.95 -1.30
CA PRO A 40 13.42 1.08 -1.09
C PRO A 40 14.24 1.43 0.16
N GLY A 41 14.47 2.73 0.41
CA GLY A 41 15.21 3.20 1.57
C GLY A 41 14.50 2.95 2.91
N HIS A 42 13.19 3.12 2.97
CA HIS A 42 12.40 2.86 4.18
C HIS A 42 12.29 1.37 4.49
N VAL A 43 12.11 0.53 3.46
CA VAL A 43 12.14 -0.93 3.60
C VAL A 43 13.53 -1.41 4.05
N GLN A 44 14.59 -0.82 3.52
CA GLN A 44 15.96 -1.11 3.93
C GLN A 44 16.24 -0.67 5.38
N LEU A 45 15.69 0.47 5.80
CA LEU A 45 15.79 0.97 7.16
C LEU A 45 15.03 0.07 8.15
N SER A 46 13.80 -0.35 7.81
CA SER A 46 12.96 -1.18 8.68
C SER A 46 13.53 -2.59 8.89
N ALA A 47 14.29 -3.12 7.93
CA ALA A 47 15.00 -4.38 8.05
C ALA A 47 16.15 -4.34 9.08
N GLY A 48 16.70 -3.16 9.39
CA GLY A 48 17.80 -2.98 10.36
C GLY A 48 19.15 -3.57 9.93
N LYS A 49 19.24 -4.18 8.74
CA LYS A 49 20.45 -4.77 8.16
C LYS A 49 20.37 -4.67 6.63
N PRO A 50 21.51 -4.63 5.91
CA PRO A 50 21.52 -4.75 4.45
C PRO A 50 20.75 -6.00 3.99
N ILE A 51 19.85 -5.82 3.03
CA ILE A 51 19.04 -6.91 2.46
C ILE A 51 19.03 -6.85 0.93
N GLU A 52 18.88 -8.02 0.31
CA GLU A 52 18.85 -8.15 -1.14
C GLU A 52 17.58 -7.55 -1.76
N PRO A 53 17.59 -7.17 -3.06
CA PRO A 53 16.42 -6.61 -3.73
C PRO A 53 15.15 -7.46 -3.59
N SER A 54 15.27 -8.79 -3.71
CA SER A 54 14.12 -9.71 -3.58
C SER A 54 13.53 -9.74 -2.17
N GLU A 55 14.37 -9.63 -1.14
CA GLU A 55 13.93 -9.56 0.26
C GLU A 55 13.23 -8.21 0.54
N ARG A 56 13.69 -7.11 -0.07
CA ARG A 56 12.96 -5.83 -0.05
C ARG A 56 11.58 -5.98 -0.69
N ASP A 57 11.46 -6.65 -1.83
CA ASP A 57 10.19 -6.88 -2.50
C ASP A 57 9.25 -7.81 -1.70
N HIS A 58 9.81 -8.68 -0.85
CA HIS A 58 9.05 -9.50 0.10
C HIS A 58 8.50 -8.66 1.25
N LEU A 59 9.36 -7.93 1.95
CA LEU A 59 8.99 -7.08 3.09
C LEU A 59 8.02 -5.97 2.68
N ARG A 60 8.18 -5.43 1.46
CA ARG A 60 7.23 -4.49 0.87
C ARG A 60 5.84 -5.09 0.76
N ALA A 61 5.74 -6.28 0.16
CA ALA A 61 4.48 -6.97 -0.02
C ALA A 61 3.83 -7.34 1.33
N GLU A 62 4.63 -7.77 2.30
CA GLU A 62 4.15 -8.08 3.65
C GLU A 62 3.60 -6.83 4.35
N THR A 63 4.35 -5.73 4.34
CA THR A 63 3.94 -4.44 4.93
C THR A 63 2.61 -3.97 4.32
N LEU A 64 2.52 -3.93 2.99
CA LEU A 64 1.29 -3.54 2.30
C LEU A 64 0.12 -4.42 2.73
N ARG A 65 0.23 -5.76 2.65
CA ARG A 65 -0.88 -6.64 3.04
C ARG A 65 -1.31 -6.43 4.49
N LYS A 66 -0.35 -6.30 5.40
CA LYS A 66 -0.61 -6.10 6.83
C LYS A 66 -1.38 -4.80 7.09
N GLU A 67 -0.99 -3.69 6.46
CA GLU A 67 -1.66 -2.41 6.67
C GLU A 67 -3.02 -2.36 5.98
N PHE A 68 -3.17 -2.93 4.77
CA PHE A 68 -4.47 -3.01 4.09
C PHE A 68 -5.46 -3.97 4.77
N MET A 69 -5.00 -5.07 5.37
CA MET A 69 -5.86 -5.99 6.14
C MET A 69 -6.42 -5.38 7.43
N ARG A 70 -5.82 -4.30 7.95
CA ARG A 70 -6.36 -3.56 9.10
C ARG A 70 -7.50 -2.63 8.71
N MET A 71 -7.71 -2.40 7.42
CA MET A 71 -8.81 -1.58 6.95
C MET A 71 -10.11 -2.39 6.98
N PRO A 72 -11.24 -1.74 7.31
CA PRO A 72 -12.55 -2.38 7.18
C PRO A 72 -12.76 -2.91 5.77
N GLN A 73 -13.31 -4.12 5.68
CA GLN A 73 -13.66 -4.80 4.43
C GLN A 73 -14.55 -3.87 3.58
N LEU A 74 -14.21 -3.76 2.30
CA LEU A 74 -15.02 -3.03 1.35
C LEU A 74 -16.25 -3.85 1.02
N ASN A 75 -17.44 -3.28 1.23
CA ASN A 75 -18.65 -3.86 0.67
C ASN A 75 -18.78 -3.35 -0.76
N LEU A 76 -18.30 -4.13 -1.72
CA LEU A 76 -18.37 -3.78 -3.15
C LEU A 76 -19.79 -3.90 -3.72
N ASP A 77 -20.71 -4.51 -2.97
CA ASP A 77 -22.12 -4.68 -3.33
C ASP A 77 -23.00 -3.58 -2.73
N ALA A 78 -22.44 -2.69 -1.90
CA ALA A 78 -23.16 -1.53 -1.42
C ALA A 78 -23.33 -0.54 -2.59
N GLN A 79 -24.50 -0.59 -3.22
CA GLN A 79 -24.91 0.39 -4.22
C GLN A 79 -24.70 1.81 -3.68
N VAL A 80 -23.99 2.62 -4.46
CA VAL A 80 -23.92 4.06 -4.23
C VAL A 80 -25.32 4.60 -4.56
N ASP A 81 -26.07 5.00 -3.53
CA ASP A 81 -27.32 5.73 -3.68
C ASP A 81 -27.10 7.08 -4.38
#